data_AF-A0A0B8NTJ6-F1
#
_entry.id   AF-A0A0B8NTJ6-F1
#
_cell.length_a   1.000
_cell.length_b   1.000
_cell.length_c   1.000
_cell.angle_alpha   90.00
_cell.angle_beta   90.00
_cell.angle_gamma   90.00
#
_symmetry.space_group_name_H-M   'P 1'
#
loop_
_entity.id
_entity.type
_entity.pdbx_description
1 polymer ?
#
loop_
_entity_poly.entity_id
_entity_poly.type
_entity_poly.pdbx_seq_one_letter_code
_entity_poly.pdbx_strand_id
1 'polypeptide(L)'
;MDQSNQRVTVGLNLPSSALGAKDLLKIENVFINKEQASKLALYAPHATVNQIEDYQVVKKLELTLPEQVKGVFECPNSNCITHGEPVESHFNVIEKKDSIRLKCKYCEKVYSREVVTEL
;
A
#
# COMPACT_ATOMS: atom_id res chain seq x y z
N MET A 1 -9.77 4.98 6.16
CA MET A 1 -10.22 3.87 7.02
C MET A 1 -11.15 4.32 8.14
N ASP A 2 -11.31 5.63 8.39
CA ASP A 2 -12.07 6.18 9.53
C ASP A 2 -13.58 6.42 9.28
N GLN A 3 -14.19 5.72 8.33
CA GLN A 3 -15.62 5.96 7.96
C GLN A 3 -16.48 4.69 7.92
N SER A 4 -15.96 3.54 8.33
CA SER A 4 -16.76 2.31 8.37
C SER A 4 -17.10 1.97 9.82
N ASN A 5 -18.39 1.88 10.15
CA ASN A 5 -18.88 1.43 11.48
C ASN A 5 -18.76 -0.11 11.66
N GLN A 6 -17.73 -0.68 11.04
CA GLN A 6 -17.50 -2.12 10.93
C GLN A 6 -16.56 -2.59 12.01
N ARG A 7 -16.72 -3.85 12.43
CA ARG A 7 -15.86 -4.45 13.43
C ARG A 7 -14.46 -4.65 12.87
N VAL A 8 -13.47 -4.12 13.58
CA VAL A 8 -12.05 -4.28 13.28
C VAL A 8 -11.41 -5.12 14.38
N THR A 9 -10.61 -6.11 14.00
CA THR A 9 -9.72 -6.84 14.91
C THR A 9 -8.29 -6.64 14.46
N VAL A 10 -7.44 -6.25 15.40
CA VAL A 10 -6.01 -6.04 15.17
C VAL A 10 -5.24 -6.96 16.11
N GLY A 11 -4.35 -7.76 15.54
CA GLY A 11 -3.35 -8.51 16.29
C GLY A 11 -1.97 -8.02 15.89
N LEU A 12 -1.15 -7.65 16.87
CA LEU A 12 0.20 -7.14 16.65
C LEU A 12 1.22 -8.11 17.23
N ASN A 13 2.35 -8.29 16.54
CA ASN A 13 3.45 -9.17 16.95
C ASN A 13 3.00 -10.62 17.24
N LEU A 14 2.01 -11.12 16.48
CA LEU A 14 1.54 -12.49 16.63
C LEU A 14 2.61 -13.48 16.17
N PRO A 15 2.75 -14.64 16.82
CA PRO A 15 3.70 -15.65 16.38
C PRO A 15 3.39 -16.13 14.95
N SER A 16 4.43 -16.24 14.13
CA SER A 16 4.35 -16.68 12.75
C SER A 16 5.39 -17.76 12.49
N SER A 17 4.96 -18.95 12.06
CA SER A 17 5.89 -20.02 11.72
C SER A 17 6.80 -19.68 10.54
N ALA A 18 6.32 -18.89 9.57
CA ALA A 18 7.07 -18.50 8.38
C ALA A 18 7.90 -17.21 8.55
N LEU A 19 7.45 -16.27 9.39
CA LEU A 19 8.05 -14.93 9.52
C LEU A 19 8.61 -14.64 10.92
N GLY A 20 8.51 -15.59 11.87
CA GLY A 20 8.80 -15.38 13.28
C GLY A 20 7.67 -14.63 13.99
N ALA A 21 7.38 -13.40 13.55
CA ALA A 21 6.26 -12.59 14.01
C ALA A 21 5.51 -11.97 12.82
N LYS A 22 4.24 -11.65 13.01
CA LYS A 22 3.43 -10.92 12.01
C LYS A 22 2.30 -10.13 12.68
N ASP A 23 1.84 -9.11 11.98
CA ASP A 23 0.60 -8.44 12.31
C ASP A 23 -0.57 -9.04 11.51
N LEU A 24 -1.77 -8.92 12.06
CA LEU A 24 -3.02 -9.38 11.45
C LEU A 24 -4.08 -8.30 11.60
N LEU A 25 -4.63 -7.86 10.46
CA LEU A 25 -5.77 -6.94 10.40
C LEU A 25 -6.97 -7.67 9.80
N LYS A 26 -8.07 -7.73 10.53
CA LYS A 26 -9.37 -8.26 10.05
C LYS A 26 -10.42 -7.15 10.14
N ILE A 27 -11.12 -6.91 9.04
CA ILE A 27 -12.20 -5.92 8.95
C ILE A 27 -13.44 -6.65 8.44
N GLU A 28 -14.53 -6.61 9.20
CA GLU A 28 -15.79 -7.27 8.81
C GLU A 28 -16.53 -6.45 7.75
N ASN A 29 -17.21 -7.14 6.82
CA ASN A 29 -18.03 -6.55 5.75
C ASN A 29 -17.30 -5.50 4.87
N VAL A 30 -15.97 -5.59 4.78
CA VAL A 30 -15.15 -4.74 3.93
C VAL A 30 -14.34 -5.61 3.00
N PHE A 31 -14.48 -5.35 1.71
CA PHE A 31 -13.72 -6.03 0.67
C PHE A 31 -12.71 -5.06 0.05
N ILE A 32 -11.45 -5.48 0.06
CA ILE A 32 -10.36 -4.74 -0.57
C ILE A 32 -10.31 -5.15 -2.04
N ASN A 33 -10.38 -4.17 -2.94
CA ASN A 33 -10.25 -4.43 -4.37
C ASN A 33 -8.77 -4.59 -4.78
N LYS A 34 -8.52 -5.02 -6.02
CA LYS A 34 -7.15 -5.24 -6.51
C LYS A 34 -6.28 -3.98 -6.47
N GLU A 35 -6.86 -2.80 -6.74
CA GLU A 35 -6.13 -1.53 -6.74
C GLU A 35 -5.68 -1.14 -5.33
N GLN A 36 -6.57 -1.27 -4.34
CA GLN A 36 -6.26 -1.04 -2.93
C GLN A 36 -5.24 -2.05 -2.42
N ALA A 37 -5.37 -3.32 -2.82
CA ALA A 37 -4.39 -4.35 -2.51
C ALA A 37 -3.02 -3.99 -3.09
N SER A 38 -2.93 -3.58 -4.36
CA SER A 38 -1.66 -3.14 -4.94
C SER A 38 -1.06 -1.94 -4.21
N LYS A 39 -1.85 -0.98 -3.72
CA LYS A 39 -1.34 0.11 -2.87
C LYS A 39 -0.71 -0.41 -1.57
N LEU A 40 -1.31 -1.43 -0.94
CA LEU A 40 -0.74 -2.08 0.25
C LEU A 40 0.62 -2.75 -0.03
N ALA A 41 0.86 -3.23 -1.25
CA ALA A 41 2.11 -3.89 -1.62
C ALA A 41 3.35 -2.98 -1.42
N LEU A 42 3.18 -1.65 -1.44
CA LEU A 42 4.27 -0.71 -1.17
C LEU A 42 4.69 -0.73 0.31
N TYR A 43 3.74 -0.86 1.22
CA TYR A 43 4.03 -0.93 2.66
C TYR A 43 4.39 -2.34 3.10
N ALA A 44 3.64 -3.34 2.62
CA ALA A 44 3.75 -4.74 3.05
C ALA A 44 3.78 -5.67 1.82
N PRO A 45 4.90 -5.75 1.08
CA PRO A 45 4.99 -6.54 -0.16
C PRO A 45 4.75 -8.04 0.05
N HIS A 46 5.01 -8.55 1.26
CA HIS A 46 4.81 -9.96 1.62
C HIS A 46 3.47 -10.25 2.31
N ALA A 47 2.59 -9.25 2.45
CA ALA A 47 1.29 -9.48 3.06
C ALA A 47 0.36 -10.29 2.14
N THR A 48 -0.64 -10.93 2.73
CA THR A 48 -1.67 -11.69 2.02
C THR A 48 -3.03 -11.14 2.38
N VAL A 49 -3.85 -10.82 1.38
CA VAL A 49 -5.23 -10.36 1.59
C VAL A 49 -6.18 -11.52 1.32
N ASN A 50 -6.94 -11.91 2.35
CA ASN A 50 -7.93 -12.98 2.25
C ASN A 50 -9.34 -12.36 2.23
N GLN A 51 -10.15 -12.74 1.26
CA GLN A 51 -11.58 -12.46 1.23
C GLN A 51 -12.31 -13.62 1.87
N ILE A 52 -13.12 -13.30 2.89
CA ILE A 52 -13.85 -14.30 3.67
C ILE A 52 -15.34 -14.01 3.54
N GLU A 53 -16.10 -15.02 3.11
CA GLU A 53 -17.55 -15.02 3.01
C GLU A 53 -18.05 -16.34 3.61
N ASP A 54 -19.17 -16.31 4.35
CA ASP A 54 -19.73 -17.48 5.02
C ASP A 54 -18.69 -18.31 5.81
N TYR A 55 -17.80 -17.61 6.52
CA TYR A 55 -16.70 -18.19 7.30
C TYR A 55 -15.65 -18.98 6.49
N GLN A 56 -15.69 -18.91 5.16
CA GLN A 56 -14.76 -19.58 4.25
C GLN A 56 -13.91 -18.58 3.49
N VAL A 57 -12.66 -18.96 3.19
CA VAL A 57 -11.77 -18.15 2.33
C VAL A 57 -12.18 -18.37 0.88
N VAL A 58 -12.96 -17.43 0.33
CA VAL A 58 -13.43 -17.50 -1.06
C VAL A 58 -12.41 -16.98 -2.07
N LYS A 59 -11.48 -16.12 -1.63
CA LYS A 59 -10.43 -15.57 -2.49
C LYS A 59 -9.17 -15.21 -1.70
N LYS A 60 -8.02 -15.45 -2.32
CA LYS A 60 -6.73 -14.92 -1.86
C LYS A 60 -6.21 -13.96 -2.93
N LEU A 61 -6.00 -12.71 -2.55
CA LEU A 61 -5.44 -11.68 -3.43
C LEU A 61 -3.93 -11.64 -3.20
N GLU A 62 -3.17 -11.89 -4.25
CA GLU A 62 -1.74 -11.64 -4.26
C GLU A 62 -1.49 -10.13 -4.35
N LEU A 63 -0.60 -9.64 -3.50
CA LEU A 63 -0.16 -8.26 -3.51
C LEU A 63 0.86 -8.09 -4.63
N THR A 64 0.42 -7.57 -5.77
CA THR A 64 1.32 -7.18 -6.85
C THR A 64 1.68 -5.71 -6.71
N LEU A 65 2.97 -5.38 -6.83
CA LEU A 65 3.41 -4.00 -6.91
C LEU A 65 2.66 -3.30 -8.06
N PRO A 66 2.07 -2.12 -7.81
CA PRO A 66 1.41 -1.36 -8.85
C PRO A 66 2.44 -0.75 -9.77
N GLU A 67 2.13 -0.57 -11.05
CA GLU A 67 3.01 0.19 -11.96
C GLU A 67 3.03 1.69 -11.60
N GLN A 68 1.94 2.19 -11.02
CA GLN A 68 1.73 3.60 -10.73
C GLN A 68 0.93 3.80 -9.44
N VAL A 69 1.22 4.89 -8.73
CA VAL A 69 0.53 5.29 -7.49
C VAL A 69 0.06 6.72 -7.63
N LYS A 70 -1.20 6.99 -7.26
CA LYS A 70 -1.82 8.31 -7.36
C LYS A 70 -2.47 8.71 -6.04
N GLY A 71 -2.24 9.96 -5.62
CA GLY A 71 -2.93 10.58 -4.47
C GLY A 71 -2.66 9.91 -3.11
N VAL A 72 -1.63 9.06 -3.01
CA VAL A 72 -1.27 8.37 -1.74
C VAL A 72 -0.10 9.05 -1.04
N PHE A 73 0.85 9.59 -1.79
CA PHE A 73 2.11 10.13 -1.26
C PHE A 73 2.34 11.55 -1.74
N GLU A 74 2.95 12.39 -0.92
CA GLU A 74 3.42 13.70 -1.36
C GLU A 74 4.79 13.61 -2.06
N CYS A 75 5.12 14.60 -2.89
CA CYS A 75 6.44 14.66 -3.54
C CYS A 75 7.48 15.18 -2.55
N PRO A 76 8.63 14.49 -2.33
CA PRO A 76 9.69 15.02 -1.48
C PRO A 76 10.36 16.29 -2.01
N ASN A 77 10.17 16.63 -3.29
CA ASN A 77 10.72 17.86 -3.86
C ASN A 77 9.83 19.05 -3.48
N SER A 78 10.28 19.87 -2.54
CA SER A 78 9.59 21.10 -2.11
C SER A 78 9.18 22.02 -3.27
N ASN A 79 9.92 22.01 -4.39
CA ASN A 79 9.64 22.82 -5.57
C ASN A 79 8.77 22.08 -6.61
N CYS A 80 8.14 20.96 -6.25
CA CYS A 80 7.25 20.23 -7.16
C CYS A 80 5.91 20.96 -7.31
N ILE A 81 5.42 21.05 -8.54
CA ILE A 81 4.14 21.71 -8.85
C ILE A 81 2.94 21.10 -8.11
N THR A 82 3.03 19.83 -7.71
CA THR A 82 1.99 19.11 -6.96
C THR A 82 1.67 19.72 -5.59
N HIS A 83 2.52 20.58 -5.03
CA HIS A 83 2.25 21.24 -3.75
C HIS A 83 1.39 22.51 -3.89
N GLY A 84 1.37 23.13 -5.07
CA GLY A 84 0.69 24.41 -5.30
C GLY A 84 -0.57 24.32 -6.17
N GLU A 85 -0.66 23.27 -7.00
CA GLU A 85 -1.76 23.09 -7.94
C GLU A 85 -2.75 22.02 -7.45
N PRO A 86 -4.05 22.12 -7.80
CA PRO A 86 -5.09 21.16 -7.43
C PRO A 86 -4.98 19.88 -8.28
N VAL A 87 -3.84 19.19 -8.21
CA VAL A 87 -3.54 17.96 -8.93
C VAL A 87 -3.14 16.86 -7.95
N GLU A 88 -3.58 15.63 -8.22
CA GLU A 88 -3.15 14.48 -7.43
C GLU A 88 -1.67 14.18 -7.68
N SER A 89 -0.93 13.80 -6.64
CA SER A 89 0.40 13.26 -6.80
C SER A 89 0.36 12.00 -7.67
N HIS A 90 1.41 11.77 -8.47
CA HIS A 90 1.49 10.61 -9.34
C HIS A 90 2.94 10.14 -9.41
N PHE A 91 3.18 8.89 -9.02
CA PHE A 91 4.47 8.21 -9.12
C PHE A 91 4.40 6.98 -10.00
N ASN A 92 5.43 6.77 -10.82
CA ASN A 92 5.68 5.49 -11.46
C ASN A 92 6.58 4.65 -10.55
N VAL A 93 6.19 3.40 -10.34
CA VAL A 93 6.94 2.44 -9.52
C VAL A 93 7.96 1.74 -10.41
N ILE A 94 9.21 1.73 -9.97
CA ILE A 94 10.33 1.12 -10.67
C ILE A 94 10.97 0.11 -9.73
N GLU A 95 10.86 -1.17 -10.09
CA GLU A 95 11.51 -2.26 -9.38
C GLU A 95 12.87 -2.57 -10.02
N LYS A 96 13.95 -2.51 -9.23
CA LYS A 96 15.30 -2.89 -9.67
C LYS A 96 16.01 -3.67 -8.57
N LYS A 97 16.36 -4.94 -8.86
CA LYS A 97 17.24 -5.78 -8.02
C LYS A 97 16.91 -5.66 -6.53
N ASP A 98 15.67 -5.98 -6.17
CA ASP A 98 15.14 -5.96 -4.80
C ASP A 98 14.98 -4.56 -4.15
N SER A 99 15.07 -3.49 -4.94
CA SER A 99 14.77 -2.12 -4.48
C SER A 99 13.62 -1.51 -5.27
N ILE A 100 12.67 -0.89 -4.55
CA ILE A 100 11.55 -0.15 -5.12
C ILE A 100 11.93 1.34 -5.14
N ARG A 101 11.78 1.96 -6.31
CA ARG A 101 11.95 3.40 -6.51
C ARG A 101 10.69 4.02 -7.07
N LEU A 102 10.45 5.29 -6.72
CA LEU A 102 9.27 6.03 -7.12
C LEU A 102 9.71 7.26 -7.93
N LYS A 103 9.33 7.31 -9.22
CA LYS A 103 9.57 8.47 -10.09
C LYS A 103 8.33 9.35 -10.11
N CYS A 104 8.44 10.59 -9.63
CA CYS A 104 7.35 11.56 -9.72
C CYS A 104 7.05 11.87 -11.19
N LYS A 105 5.77 11.87 -11.59
CA LYS A 105 5.35 12.22 -12.95
C LYS A 105 5.59 13.69 -13.29
N TYR A 106 5.62 14.57 -12.29
CA TYR A 106 5.66 16.01 -12.50
C TYR A 106 7.08 16.57 -12.52
N CYS A 107 7.84 16.40 -11.42
CA CYS A 107 9.22 16.90 -11.36
C CYS A 107 10.26 15.89 -11.87
N GLU A 108 9.81 14.69 -12.26
CA GLU A 108 10.65 13.60 -12.78
C GLU A 108 11.74 13.04 -11.86
N LYS A 109 11.86 13.58 -10.64
CA LYS A 109 12.82 13.08 -9.64
C LYS A 109 12.43 11.69 -9.18
N VAL A 110 13.46 10.91 -8.85
CA VAL A 110 13.36 9.52 -8.41
C VAL A 110 13.79 9.43 -6.95
N TYR A 111 12.98 8.77 -6.15
CA TYR A 111 13.23 8.56 -4.72
C TYR A 111 13.25 7.07 -4.40
N SER A 112 13.89 6.72 -3.29
CA SER A 112 13.66 5.41 -2.68
C SER A 112 12.23 5.36 -2.13
N ARG A 113 11.70 4.15 -1.99
CA ARG A 113 10.39 3.93 -1.41
C ARG A 113 10.28 4.55 -0.01
N GLU A 114 11.31 4.35 0.81
CA GLU A 114 11.35 4.78 2.21
C GLU A 114 11.16 6.29 2.34
N VAL A 115 11.88 7.08 1.54
CA VAL A 115 11.79 8.55 1.53
C VAL A 115 10.39 9.05 1.15
N VAL A 116 9.64 8.31 0.34
CA VAL A 116 8.29 8.72 -0.09
C VAL A 116 7.21 8.25 0.88
N THR A 117 7.41 7.09 1.54
CA THR A 117 6.43 6.52 2.48
C THR A 117 6.51 7.09 3.89
N GLU A 118 7.60 7.79 4.24
CA GLU A 118 7.84 8.34 5.58
C GLU A 118 7.59 9.86 5.69
N LEU A 119 7.18 10.51 4.59
CA LEU A 119 6.71 11.91 4.59
C LEU A 119 5.28 12.00 5.12
#